data_AF-A0A939U770-F1
#
_entry.id   AF-A0A939U770-F1
#
_cell.length_a   1.000
_cell.length_b   1.000
_cell.length_c   1.000
_cell.angle_alpha   90.00
_cell.angle_beta   90.00
_cell.angle_gamma   90.00
#
_symmetry.space_group_name_H-M   'P 1'
#
loop_
_entity.id
_entity.type
_entity.pdbx_description
1 polymer ?
#
loop_
_entity_poly.entity_id
_entity_poly.type
_entity_poly.pdbx_seq_one_letter_code
_entity_poly.pdbx_strand_id
1 'polypeptide(L)'
;MDINELPSPQFLINEAGMISVFLPAFEGEPDNPVLTKKDEKTLHFQRSANGDILLTEIDEAVMQALAETKKILVIETNVLKSIDVLDKALSAYIKSEQPNPDETQDEIMDTIERAYEIEVRV
;
A
#
# COMPACT_ATOMS: atom_id res chain seq x y z
N MET A 1 2.19 -5.16 24.51
CA MET A 1 1.73 -5.13 23.11
C MET A 1 2.99 -5.29 22.29
N ASP A 2 3.07 -6.34 21.48
CA ASP A 2 4.15 -6.48 20.52
C ASP A 2 3.98 -5.36 19.51
N ILE A 3 4.92 -4.42 19.49
CA ILE A 3 4.94 -3.37 18.48
C ILE A 3 5.45 -4.06 17.21
N ASN A 4 4.63 -4.06 16.16
CA ASN A 4 5.06 -4.60 14.88
C ASN A 4 6.22 -3.74 14.36
N GLU A 5 7.24 -4.38 13.79
CA GLU A 5 8.36 -3.71 13.14
C GLU A 5 8.34 -4.01 11.65
N LEU A 6 8.57 -2.98 10.83
CA LEU A 6 8.77 -3.08 9.40
C LEU A 6 10.16 -2.55 9.06
N PRO A 7 11.14 -3.44 8.81
CA PRO A 7 12.47 -3.03 8.40
C PRO A 7 12.50 -2.58 6.95
N SER A 8 13.33 -1.57 6.66
CA SER A 8 13.65 -1.09 5.31
C SER A 8 12.41 -0.79 4.44
N PRO A 9 11.42 -0.01 4.92
CA PRO A 9 10.27 0.36 4.11
C PRO A 9 10.67 1.22 2.91
N GLN A 10 9.93 1.09 1.81
CA GLN A 10 10.23 1.81 0.59
C GLN A 10 9.70 3.25 0.65
N PHE A 11 10.61 4.21 0.62
CA PHE A 11 10.31 5.62 0.44
C PHE A 11 10.61 6.07 -0.99
N LEU A 12 9.79 6.97 -1.51
CA LEU A 12 10.01 7.62 -2.79
C LEU A 12 9.89 9.13 -2.61
N ILE A 13 10.92 9.85 -3.04
CA ILE A 13 10.97 11.31 -3.03
C ILE A 13 10.90 11.77 -4.47
N ASN A 14 9.89 12.55 -4.83
CA ASN A 14 9.75 13.06 -6.19
C ASN A 14 10.49 14.40 -6.39
N GLU A 15 10.53 14.88 -7.65
CA GLU A 15 11.21 16.14 -8.00
C GLU A 15 10.64 17.38 -7.28
N ALA A 16 9.41 17.31 -6.79
CA ALA A 16 8.77 18.37 -6.01
C ALA A 16 9.06 18.26 -4.50
N GLY A 17 9.86 17.29 -4.06
CA GLY A 17 10.16 17.04 -2.66
C GLY A 17 9.03 16.38 -1.87
N MET A 18 7.98 15.88 -2.54
CA MET A 18 6.94 15.10 -1.87
C MET A 18 7.46 13.69 -1.59
N ILE A 19 7.20 13.23 -0.37
CA ILE A 19 7.65 11.93 0.11
C ILE A 19 6.44 11.00 0.19
N SER A 20 6.58 9.82 -0.43
CA SER A 20 5.64 8.72 -0.31
C SER A 20 6.30 7.54 0.39
N VAL A 21 5.55 6.81 1.21
CA VAL A 21 5.98 5.54 1.82
C VAL A 21 5.01 4.43 1.46
N PHE A 22 5.54 3.28 1.07
CA PHE A 22 4.75 2.10 0.73
C PHE A 22 4.78 1.12 1.90
N LEU A 23 3.60 0.80 2.43
CA LEU A 23 3.41 -0.09 3.56
C LEU A 23 2.49 -1.26 3.18
N PRO A 24 2.60 -2.42 3.84
CA PRO A 24 1.58 -3.45 3.74
C PRO A 24 0.24 -2.92 4.22
N ALA A 25 -0.86 -3.47 3.68
CA ALA A 25 -2.20 -3.13 4.15
C ALA A 25 -2.39 -3.54 5.62
N PHE A 26 -2.99 -2.63 6.40
CA PHE A 26 -3.36 -2.87 7.78
C PHE A 26 -4.86 -3.20 7.88
N GLU A 27 -5.26 -3.90 8.94
CA GLU A 27 -6.68 -4.12 9.21
C GLU A 27 -7.37 -2.84 9.70
N GLY A 28 -8.60 -2.64 9.23
CA GLY A 28 -9.46 -1.51 9.60
C GLY A 28 -9.09 -0.18 8.94
N GLU A 29 -9.87 0.86 9.21
CA GLU A 29 -9.68 2.21 8.69
C GLU A 29 -8.61 3.00 9.49
N PRO A 30 -7.87 3.91 8.85
CA PRO A 30 -6.97 4.82 9.56
C PRO A 30 -7.76 5.82 10.40
N ASP A 31 -7.23 6.14 11.59
CA ASP A 31 -7.83 7.11 12.51
C ASP A 31 -6.73 8.05 13.03
N ASN A 32 -6.69 9.27 12.47
CA ASN A 32 -5.70 10.31 12.78
C ASN A 32 -4.24 9.81 12.69
N PRO A 33 -3.79 9.35 11.50
CA PRO A 33 -2.46 8.79 11.35
C PRO A 33 -1.36 9.82 11.62
N VAL A 34 -0.35 9.42 12.39
CA VAL A 34 0.78 10.26 12.79
C VAL A 34 2.08 9.48 12.59
N LEU A 35 3.08 10.15 12.02
CA LEU A 35 4.43 9.64 11.89
C LEU A 35 5.37 10.50 12.74
N THR A 36 6.08 9.88 13.67
CA THR A 36 7.00 10.58 14.58
C THR A 36 8.40 9.98 14.50
N LYS A 37 9.41 10.84 14.65
CA LYS A 37 10.80 10.39 14.74
C LYS A 37 11.06 9.75 16.10
N LYS A 38 11.60 8.53 16.11
CA LYS A 38 12.07 7.83 17.31
C LYS A 38 13.57 8.05 17.53
N ASP A 39 14.36 7.82 16.49
CA ASP A 39 15.82 7.95 16.50
C ASP A 39 16.35 8.25 15.08
N GLU A 40 17.66 8.10 14.81
CA GLU A 40 18.26 8.42 13.51
C GLU A 40 17.83 7.48 12.36
N LYS A 41 17.28 6.30 12.65
CA LYS A 41 16.91 5.30 11.63
C LYS A 41 15.50 4.73 11.80
N THR A 42 14.76 5.22 12.80
CA THR A 42 13.45 4.70 13.16
C THR A 42 12.39 5.79 13.20
N LEU A 43 11.25 5.49 12.58
CA LEU A 43 10.02 6.25 12.73
C LEU A 43 8.97 5.39 13.42
N HIS A 44 8.17 6.02 14.28
CA HIS A 44 6.96 5.41 14.82
C HIS A 44 5.77 5.93 14.02
N PHE A 45 5.13 5.00 13.30
CA PHE A 45 3.89 5.25 12.58
C PHE A 45 2.72 4.74 13.43
N GLN A 46 1.91 5.66 13.89
CA GLN A 46 0.65 5.39 14.56
C GLN A 46 -0.47 5.61 13.56
N ARG A 47 -1.05 4.53 13.03
CA ARG A 47 -2.13 4.58 12.04
C ARG A 47 -3.50 4.79 12.68
N SER A 48 -3.69 4.23 13.87
CA SER A 48 -4.91 4.33 14.70
C SER A 48 -4.54 4.05 16.17
N ALA A 49 -5.51 4.15 17.10
CA ALA A 49 -5.27 3.93 18.53
C ALA A 49 -4.64 2.57 18.89
N ASN A 50 -4.80 1.55 18.04
CA ASN A 50 -4.22 0.22 18.22
C ASN A 50 -3.28 -0.19 17.07
N GLY A 51 -3.08 0.69 16.08
CA GLY A 51 -2.32 0.42 14.86
C GLY A 51 -0.93 1.04 14.92
N ASP A 52 -0.08 0.55 15.82
CA ASP A 52 1.28 1.03 15.99
C ASP A 52 2.29 0.15 15.24
N ILE A 53 3.15 0.78 14.45
CA ILE A 53 4.27 0.11 13.79
C ILE A 53 5.54 0.95 13.87
N LEU A 54 6.68 0.29 14.07
CA LEU A 54 7.99 0.90 13.93
C LEU A 54 8.50 0.65 12.53
N LEU A 55 8.83 1.72 11.83
CA LEU A 55 9.52 1.70 10.55
C LEU A 55 11.01 1.83 10.85
N THR A 56 11.78 0.77 10.64
CA THR A 56 13.20 0.69 11.03
C THR A 56 14.12 0.66 9.81
N GLU A 57 15.42 0.85 10.04
CA GLU A 57 16.47 0.81 9.00
C GLU A 57 16.29 1.84 7.88
N ILE A 58 15.78 3.03 8.23
CA ILE A 58 15.52 4.08 7.25
C ILE A 58 16.83 4.74 6.83
N ASP A 59 16.99 4.94 5.52
CA ASP A 59 18.14 5.62 4.95
C ASP A 59 18.27 7.05 5.47
N GLU A 60 19.52 7.47 5.72
CA GLU A 60 19.82 8.80 6.25
C GLU A 60 19.29 9.93 5.36
N ALA A 61 19.38 9.77 4.03
CA ALA A 61 18.87 10.73 3.07
C ALA A 61 17.34 10.92 3.18
N VAL A 62 16.61 9.85 3.47
CA VAL A 62 15.15 9.90 3.69
C VAL A 62 14.85 10.60 5.01
N MET A 63 15.59 10.28 6.07
CA MET A 63 15.43 10.93 7.38
C MET A 63 15.70 12.44 7.32
N GLN A 64 16.67 12.87 6.52
CA GLN A 64 16.94 14.28 6.26
C GLN A 64 15.77 14.95 5.51
N ALA A 65 15.27 14.32 4.44
CA ALA A 65 14.14 14.85 3.68
C ALA A 65 12.85 14.95 4.51
N LEU A 66 12.61 13.98 5.40
CA LEU A 66 11.48 13.97 6.31
C LEU A 66 11.54 15.11 7.33
N ALA A 67 12.72 15.54 7.75
CA ALA A 67 12.88 16.66 8.70
C ALA A 67 12.41 18.00 8.13
N GLU A 68 12.43 18.16 6.81
CA GLU A 68 12.02 19.37 6.10
C GLU A 68 10.56 19.34 5.65
N THR A 69 9.89 18.20 5.82
CA THR A 69 8.57 17.92 5.25
C THR A 69 7.49 17.89 6.32
N LYS A 70 6.34 18.53 6.03
CA LYS A 70 5.17 18.56 6.95
C LYS A 70 4.13 17.48 6.68
N LYS A 71 4.14 16.90 5.48
CA LYS A 71 3.14 15.93 5.03
C LYS A 71 3.80 14.89 4.14
N ILE A 72 3.42 13.64 4.33
CA ILE A 72 3.82 12.52 3.46
C ILE A 72 2.58 11.79 2.97
N LEU A 73 2.72 11.08 1.86
CA LEU A 73 1.70 10.16 1.36
C LEU A 73 2.02 8.75 1.86
N VAL A 74 1.08 8.13 2.58
CA VAL A 74 1.18 6.72 2.95
C VAL A 74 0.34 5.92 1.97
N ILE A 75 0.95 4.91 1.34
CA ILE A 75 0.30 4.02 0.38
C ILE A 75 0.29 2.62 0.98
N GLU A 76 -0.90 2.15 1.34
CA GLU A 76 -1.11 0.82 1.89
C GLU A 76 -1.49 -0.16 0.78
N THR A 77 -0.68 -1.20 0.57
CA THR A 77 -0.90 -2.17 -0.50
C THR A 77 -1.05 -3.58 0.05
N ASN A 78 -2.13 -4.27 -0.30
CA ASN A 78 -2.25 -5.70 -0.07
C ASN A 78 -1.76 -6.47 -1.30
N VAL A 79 -0.44 -6.71 -1.37
CA VAL A 79 0.19 -7.36 -2.53
C VAL A 79 -0.39 -8.74 -2.79
N LEU A 80 -0.74 -9.50 -1.75
CA LEU A 80 -1.31 -10.84 -1.90
C LEU A 80 -2.70 -10.80 -2.54
N LYS A 81 -3.57 -9.88 -2.10
CA LYS A 81 -4.87 -9.67 -2.75
C LYS A 81 -4.69 -9.21 -4.20
N SER A 82 -3.77 -8.29 -4.47
CA SER A 82 -3.50 -7.84 -5.84
C SER A 82 -3.04 -8.98 -6.76
N ILE A 83 -2.20 -9.90 -6.26
CA ILE A 83 -1.79 -11.10 -6.99
C ILE A 83 -2.97 -12.03 -7.25
N ASP A 84 -3.81 -12.27 -6.24
CA ASP A 84 -4.99 -13.15 -6.37
C ASP A 84 -6.01 -12.61 -7.39
N VAL A 85 -6.29 -11.30 -7.36
CA VAL A 85 -7.16 -10.64 -8.36
C VAL A 85 -6.59 -10.80 -9.77
N LEU A 86 -5.27 -10.58 -9.94
CA LEU A 86 -4.61 -10.74 -11.24
C LEU A 86 -4.64 -12.20 -11.73
N ASP A 87 -4.42 -13.17 -10.85
CA ASP A 87 -4.43 -14.59 -11.20
C ASP A 87 -5.83 -15.06 -11.60
N LYS A 88 -6.88 -14.59 -10.89
CA LYS A 88 -8.28 -14.83 -11.24
C LYS A 88 -8.63 -14.23 -12.60
N ALA A 89 -8.23 -12.98 -12.86
CA ALA A 89 -8.46 -12.32 -14.15
C ALA A 89 -7.77 -13.06 -15.31
N LEU A 90 -6.51 -13.46 -15.12
CA LEU A 90 -5.75 -14.22 -16.11
C LEU A 90 -6.38 -15.61 -16.35
N SER A 91 -6.82 -16.29 -15.29
CA SER A 91 -7.50 -17.59 -15.38
C SER A 91 -8.84 -17.50 -16.10
N ALA A 92 -9.59 -16.42 -15.92
CA ALA A 92 -10.85 -16.17 -16.65
C ALA A 92 -10.57 -15.95 -18.14
N TYR A 93 -9.57 -15.13 -18.48
CA TYR A 93 -9.15 -14.88 -19.86
C TYR A 93 -8.69 -16.13 -20.60
N ILE A 94 -7.97 -17.03 -19.93
CA ILE A 94 -7.51 -18.29 -20.54
C ILE A 94 -8.67 -19.25 -20.82
N LYS A 95 -9.76 -19.17 -20.04
CA LYS A 95 -10.93 -20.06 -20.17
C LYS A 95 -11.97 -19.59 -21.18
N SER A 96 -11.94 -18.32 -21.62
CA SER A 96 -12.80 -17.84 -22.70
C SER A 96 -12.25 -18.32 -24.06
N GLU A 97 -12.73 -19.46 -24.54
CA GLU A 97 -12.44 -19.94 -25.90
C GLU A 97 -13.11 -19.00 -26.93
N GLN A 98 -12.26 -18.27 -27.68
CA GLN A 98 -12.51 -17.25 -28.70
C GLN A 98 -12.73 -15.81 -28.19
N PRO A 99 -11.65 -15.00 -28.06
CA PRO A 99 -11.77 -13.59 -27.70
C PRO A 99 -12.23 -12.78 -28.91
N ASN A 100 -13.41 -12.18 -28.80
CA ASN A 100 -13.71 -10.98 -29.56
C ASN A 100 -13.03 -9.81 -28.82
N PRO A 101 -11.93 -9.24 -29.34
CA PRO A 101 -11.01 -8.41 -28.55
C PRO A 101 -11.69 -7.16 -27.93
N ASP A 102 -12.76 -6.66 -28.55
CA ASP A 102 -13.50 -5.50 -28.06
C ASP A 102 -14.45 -5.86 -26.89
N GLU A 103 -15.09 -7.03 -26.90
CA GLU A 103 -15.98 -7.48 -25.80
C GLU A 103 -15.17 -8.02 -24.61
N THR A 104 -13.99 -8.61 -24.88
CA THR A 104 -13.16 -9.24 -23.85
C THR A 104 -12.57 -8.21 -22.88
N GLN A 105 -12.25 -7.00 -23.35
CA GLN A 105 -11.64 -5.98 -22.51
C GLN A 105 -12.62 -5.41 -21.48
N ASP A 106 -13.86 -5.16 -21.89
CA ASP A 106 -14.93 -4.69 -21.01
C ASP A 106 -15.32 -5.77 -19.99
N GLU A 107 -15.44 -7.04 -20.42
CA GLU A 107 -15.75 -8.15 -19.50
C GLU A 107 -14.63 -8.39 -18.47
N ILE A 108 -13.36 -8.22 -18.84
CA ILE A 108 -12.23 -8.29 -17.91
C ILE A 108 -12.31 -7.13 -16.92
N MET A 109 -12.55 -5.90 -17.38
CA MET A 109 -12.64 -4.73 -16.51
C MET A 109 -13.81 -4.88 -15.51
N ASP A 110 -14.98 -5.29 -15.98
CA ASP A 110 -16.16 -5.57 -15.14
C ASP A 110 -15.90 -6.69 -14.11
N THR A 111 -15.07 -7.68 -14.45
CA THR A 111 -14.71 -8.77 -13.53
C THR A 111 -13.75 -8.28 -12.47
N ILE A 112 -12.77 -7.45 -12.85
CA ILE A 112 -11.83 -6.81 -11.92
C ILE A 112 -12.58 -5.87 -10.97
N GLU A 113 -13.47 -5.02 -11.49
CA GLU A 113 -14.29 -4.10 -10.68
C GLU A 113 -15.17 -4.85 -9.68
N ARG A 114 -15.87 -5.91 -10.12
CA ARG A 114 -16.70 -6.73 -9.21
C ARG A 114 -15.88 -7.46 -8.14
N ALA A 115 -14.71 -8.00 -8.51
CA ALA A 115 -13.83 -8.64 -7.53
C ALA A 115 -13.36 -7.64 -6.46
N TYR A 116 -12.98 -6.43 -6.90
CA TYR A 116 -12.59 -5.35 -6.01
C TYR A 116 -13.73 -4.90 -5.08
N GLU A 117 -14.95 -4.71 -5.60
CA GLU A 117 -16.12 -4.32 -4.79
C GLU A 117 -16.47 -5.34 -3.70
N ILE A 118 -16.33 -6.64 -3.99
CA ILE A 118 -16.62 -7.70 -3.02
C ILE A 118 -15.57 -7.71 -1.89
N GLU A 119 -14.29 -7.47 -2.21
CA GLU A 119 -13.21 -7.50 -1.23
C GLU A 119 -13.05 -6.23 -0.40
N VAL A 120 -13.57 -5.09 -0.87
CA VAL A 120 -13.53 -3.79 -0.16
C VAL A 120 -14.75 -3.61 0.77
N ARG A 121 -15.83 -4.37 0.59
CA ARG A 121 -17.05 -4.28 1.43
C ARG A 121 -17.03 -5.11 2.73
N VAL A 122 -15.86 -5.59 3.18
CA VAL A 122 -15.73 -6.40 4.41
C VAL A 122 -15.01 -5.61 5.50
#